data_AF-A0A140ZYY9-F1
#
_entry.id   AF-A0A140ZYY9-F1
#
_cell.length_a   1.000
_cell.length_b   1.000
_cell.length_c   1.000
_cell.angle_alpha   90.00
_cell.angle_beta   90.00
_cell.angle_gamma   90.00
#
_symmetry.space_group_name_H-M   'P 1'
#
loop_
_entity.id
_entity.type
_entity.pdbx_description
1 polymer ?
#
loop_
_entity_poly.entity_id
_entity_poly.type
_entity_poly.pdbx_seq_one_letter_code
_entity_poly.pdbx_strand_id
1 'polypeptide(L)' 'MLIVAGPVDLNENNEQKENVEKEGLCNACMWRQNTKSSRLEAIKIQILSKLRLETAPNISKDAIRQLLPKAPPLRELIDQ' A
#
# COMPACT_ATOMS: atom_id res chain seq x y z
N MET A 1 19.87 -27.28 3.06
CA MET A 1 18.68 -26.40 3.03
C MET A 1 18.05 -26.57 1.66
N LEU A 2 16.88 -27.21 1.58
CA LEU A 2 16.11 -27.35 0.35
C LEU A 2 15.03 -26.26 0.35
N ILE A 3 15.11 -25.33 -0.61
CA ILE A 3 14.07 -24.35 -0.87
C ILE A 3 13.01 -25.05 -1.71
N VAL A 4 11.86 -25.38 -1.12
CA VAL A 4 10.69 -25.83 -1.86
C VAL A 4 9.97 -24.60 -2.40
N ALA A 5 10.04 -24.39 -3.72
CA ALA A 5 9.16 -23.47 -4.44
C ALA A 5 7.82 -24.17 -4.67
N GLY A 6 6.73 -23.63 -4.12
CA GLY A 6 5.36 -24.07 -4.41
C GLY A 6 4.89 -23.58 -5.79
N PRO A 7 3.90 -24.25 -6.40
CA PRO A 7 3.49 -23.97 -7.77
C PRO A 7 2.72 -22.66 -7.88
N VAL A 8 2.99 -21.95 -8.97
CA VAL A 8 2.20 -20.81 -9.46
C VAL A 8 1.09 -21.39 -10.32
N ASP A 9 -0.17 -21.31 -9.88
CA ASP A 9 -1.33 -21.65 -10.71
C ASP A 9 -1.97 -20.36 -11.25
N LEU A 10 -1.88 -20.21 -12.57
CA LEU A 10 -2.64 -19.27 -13.38
C LEU A 10 -3.81 -20.06 -13.97
N ASN A 11 -5.05 -19.81 -13.56
CA ASN A 11 -6.19 -20.14 -14.42
C ASN A 11 -7.43 -19.28 -14.16
N GLU A 12 -8.06 -18.89 -15.26
CA GLU A 12 -9.17 -17.96 -15.40
C GLU A 12 -10.51 -18.71 -15.53
N ASN A 13 -11.56 -18.17 -14.89
CA ASN A 13 -13.00 -18.39 -15.13
C ASN A 13 -13.62 -19.77 -14.80
N ASN A 14 -14.42 -19.87 -13.73
CA ASN A 14 -15.89 -20.05 -13.76
C ASN A 14 -16.50 -20.17 -12.34
N GLU A 15 -17.71 -19.63 -12.19
CA GLU A 15 -18.73 -19.91 -11.17
C GLU A 15 -18.57 -19.40 -9.72
N GLN A 16 -19.32 -18.31 -9.44
CA GLN A 16 -19.87 -17.99 -8.12
C GLN A 16 -20.52 -19.21 -7.45
N LYS A 17 -20.06 -19.58 -6.24
CA LYS A 17 -20.88 -19.85 -5.03
C LYS A 17 -20.08 -20.64 -3.96
N GLU A 18 -19.06 -20.05 -3.36
CA GLU A 18 -18.57 -20.53 -2.04
C GLU A 18 -17.67 -19.50 -1.31
N ASN A 19 -17.84 -18.20 -1.56
CA ASN A 19 -16.99 -17.15 -0.97
C ASN A 19 -17.69 -16.35 0.13
N VAL A 20 -18.49 -17.02 0.98
CA VAL A 20 -19.10 -16.36 2.15
C VAL A 20 -18.76 -17.07 3.48
N GLU A 21 -18.33 -18.33 3.47
CA GLU A 21 -18.04 -19.08 4.72
C GLU A 21 -16.55 -19.31 5.04
N LYS A 22 -15.62 -19.01 4.13
CA LYS A 22 -14.16 -19.23 4.34
C LYS A 22 -13.36 -17.96 4.63
N GLU A 23 -13.99 -16.80 4.77
CA GLU A 23 -13.31 -15.59 5.27
C GLU A 23 -12.89 -15.72 6.74
N GLY A 24 -13.48 -16.65 7.50
CA GLY A 24 -13.30 -16.75 8.96
C GLY A 24 -12.20 -17.66 9.50
N LEU A 25 -11.43 -18.40 8.68
CA LEU A 25 -10.64 -19.54 9.21
C LEU A 25 -9.15 -19.56 8.86
N CYS A 26 -8.64 -18.59 8.10
CA CYS A 26 -7.20 -18.55 7.80
C CYS A 26 -6.45 -17.70 8.84
N ASN A 27 -5.97 -18.32 9.92
CA ASN A 27 -5.13 -17.67 10.95
C ASN A 27 -3.88 -16.99 10.35
N ALA A 28 -3.26 -17.63 9.36
CA ALA A 28 -2.12 -17.05 8.64
C ALA A 28 -2.50 -15.79 7.84
N CYS A 29 -3.69 -15.76 7.25
CA CYS A 29 -4.19 -14.62 6.48
C CYS A 29 -4.54 -13.46 7.41
N MET A 30 -5.19 -13.74 8.55
CA MET A 30 -5.45 -12.75 9.59
C MET A 30 -4.15 -12.16 10.14
N TRP A 31 -3.14 -12.99 10.41
CA TRP A 31 -1.82 -12.52 10.82
C TRP A 31 -1.16 -11.64 9.74
N ARG A 32 -1.23 -12.02 8.46
CA ARG A 32 -0.72 -11.19 7.35
C ARG A 32 -1.44 -9.85 7.25
N GLN A 33 -2.76 -9.81 7.45
CA GLN A 33 -3.51 -8.56 7.46
C GLN A 33 -3.12 -7.68 8.66
N ASN A 34 -3.03 -8.25 9.86
CA ASN A 34 -2.64 -7.52 11.06
C ASN A 34 -1.22 -6.94 10.95
N THR A 35 -0.27 -7.74 10.46
CA THR A 35 1.11 -7.28 10.23
C THR A 35 1.20 -6.24 9.14
N LYS A 36 0.42 -6.37 8.05
CA LYS A 36 0.30 -5.34 7.02
C LYS A 36 -0.23 -4.03 7.62
N SER A 37 -1.34 -4.06 8.36
CA SER A 37 -1.92 -2.88 8.99
C SER A 37 -0.95 -2.22 9.98
N SER A 38 -0.30 -3.00 10.84
CA SER A 38 0.73 -2.50 11.76
C SER A 38 1.91 -1.86 11.02
N ARG A 39 2.38 -2.48 9.93
CA ARG A 39 3.46 -1.95 9.10
C ARG A 39 3.05 -0.64 8.40
N LEU A 40 1.80 -0.52 7.95
CA LEU A 40 1.29 0.71 7.34
C LEU A 40 1.30 1.87 8.35
N GLU A 41 0.85 1.65 9.58
CA GLU A 41 0.91 2.68 10.64
C GLU A 41 2.35 3.04 10.99
N ALA A 42 3.24 2.05 11.09
CA ALA A 42 4.66 2.31 11.32
C ALA A 42 5.29 3.16 10.19
N ILE A 43 4.97 2.87 8.93
CA ILE A 43 5.45 3.64 7.77
C ILE A 43 4.92 5.08 7.83
N LYS A 44 3.63 5.29 8.13
CA LYS A 44 3.04 6.64 8.26
C LYS A 44 3.81 7.48 9.29
N ILE A 45 4.06 6.92 10.47
CA ILE A 45 4.82 7.60 11.54
C ILE A 45 6.26 7.86 11.12
N GLN A 46 6.93 6.88 10.50
CA GLN A 46 8.31 7.02 10.04
C GLN A 46 8.48 8.13 8.99
N ILE A 47 7.55 8.24 8.04
CA ILE A 47 7.59 9.30 7.03
C ILE A 47 7.51 10.67 7.70
N LEU A 48 6.55 10.87 8.60
CA LEU A 48 6.38 12.13 9.32
C LEU A 48 7.63 12.46 10.15
N SER A 49 8.16 11.48 10.88
CA SER A 49 9.38 11.66 11.68
C SER A 49 10.61 12.02 10.83
N LYS A 50 10.83 11.32 9.71
CA LYS A 50 11.97 11.57 8.81
C LYS A 50 11.90 12.96 8.16
N LEU A 51 10.70 13.41 7.82
CA LEU A 51 10.46 14.75 7.27
C LEU A 51 10.38 15.83 8.36
N ARG A 52 10.48 15.46 9.64
CA ARG A 52 10.36 16.35 10.81
C ARG A 52 9.01 17.08 10.84
N LEU A 53 7.95 16.38 10.50
CA LEU A 53 6.57 16.86 10.54
C LEU A 53 5.85 16.24 11.73
N GLU A 54 5.15 17.06 12.51
CA GLU A 54 4.30 16.57 13.61
C GLU A 54 2.99 15.96 13.08
N THR A 55 2.42 16.57 12.03
CA THR A 55 1.16 16.16 11.42
C THR A 55 1.26 16.20 9.90
N ALA A 56 0.40 15.43 9.23
CA ALA A 56 0.32 15.47 7.77
C ALA A 56 -0.20 16.85 7.30
N PRO A 57 0.46 17.50 6.33
CA PRO A 57 -0.02 18.78 5.81
C PRO A 57 -1.43 18.67 5.25
N ASN A 58 -2.33 19.56 5.69
CA ASN A 58 -3.71 19.60 5.23
C ASN A 58 -3.81 20.36 3.89
N ILE A 59 -3.44 19.69 2.79
CA ILE A 59 -3.45 20.26 1.44
C ILE A 59 -4.32 19.39 0.53
N SER A 60 -5.36 19.99 -0.06
CA SER A 60 -6.24 19.31 -1.01
C SER A 60 -5.58 19.15 -2.38
N LYS A 61 -6.09 18.23 -3.20
CA LYS A 61 -5.59 18.03 -4.58
C LYS A 61 -5.71 19.29 -5.44
N ASP A 62 -6.76 20.09 -5.25
CA ASP A 62 -6.95 21.32 -6.02
C ASP A 62 -6.01 22.43 -5.58
N ALA A 63 -5.70 22.52 -4.29
CA ALA A 63 -4.67 23.42 -3.79
C ALA A 63 -3.30 23.05 -4.37
N ILE A 64 -2.95 21.75 -4.44
CA ILE A 64 -1.70 21.30 -5.07
C ILE A 64 -1.62 21.76 -6.54
N ARG A 65 -2.71 21.65 -7.32
CA ARG A 65 -2.72 22.06 -8.73
C ARG A 65 -2.49 23.55 -8.95
N GLN A 66 -2.89 24.38 -7.99
CA GLN A 66 -2.69 25.83 -8.03
C GLN A 66 -1.31 26.23 -7.50
N LEU A 67 -0.85 25.56 -6.44
CA LEU A 67 0.39 25.90 -5.73
C LEU A 67 1.64 25.28 -6.38
N LEU A 68 1.52 24.12 -7.03
CA LEU A 68 2.65 23.42 -7.62
C LEU A 68 3.06 24.09 -8.96
N PRO A 69 4.29 24.64 -9.06
CA PRO A 69 4.75 25.28 -10.29
C PRO A 69 4.87 24.25 -11.43
N LYS A 70 4.41 24.63 -12.63
CA LYS A 70 4.58 23.84 -13.87
C LYS A 70 5.90 24.15 -14.58
N ALA A 71 6.97 24.30 -13.81
CA ALA A 71 8.28 24.66 -14.34
C ALA A 71 9.10 23.40 -14.73
N PRO A 72 9.95 23.47 -15.77
CA PRO A 72 10.85 22.37 -16.16
C PRO A 72 11.63 21.69 -15.01
N PRO A 73 12.24 22.41 -14.04
CA PRO A 73 13.01 21.76 -12.97
C PRO A 73 12.16 20.86 -12.07
N LEU A 74 10.88 21.19 -11.87
CA LEU A 74 9.99 20.32 -11.09
C LEU A 74 9.62 19.06 -11.85
N ARG A 75 9.52 19.15 -13.18
CA ARG A 75 9.25 18.00 -14.04
C ARG A 75 10.41 17.01 -13.99
N GLU A 76 11.64 17.51 -14.06
CA GLU A 76 12.86 16.70 -13.93
C GLU A 76 12.95 15.98 -12.57
N LEU A 77 12.49 16.60 -11.48
CA LEU A 77 12.45 15.95 -10.16
C LEU A 77 11.38 14.85 -10.05
N ILE A 78 10.29 14.94 -10.84
CA ILE A 78 9.19 13.96 -10.82
C ILE A 78 9.44 12.79 -11.76
N ASP A 79 10.09 13.04 -12.91
CA ASP A 79 10.38 12.04 -13.93
C ASP A 79 11.60 11.15 -13.57
N GLN A 80 12.27 11.39 -12.44
CA GLN A 80 13.31 10.52 -11.85
C GLN A 80 12.73 9.23 -11.26
#